data_AF-A0A392R145-F1
#
_entry.id   AF-A0A392R145-F1
#
_cell.length_a   1.000
_cell.length_b   1.000
_cell.length_c   1.000
_cell.angle_alpha   90.00
_cell.angle_beta   90.00
_cell.angle_gamma   90.00
#
_symmetry.space_group_name_H-M   'P 1'
#
loop_
_entity.id
_entity.type
_entity.pdbx_description
1 polymer ?
#
loop_
_entity_poly.entity_id
_entity_poly.type
_entity_poly.pdbx_seq_one_letter_code
_entity_poly.pdbx_strand_id
1 'polypeptide(L)'
;MAQLRGLSDHCPLLLSVDEENWGPRPVRMLKCWHDIPGFKQFVIDKWRSLQIDGWWGFVLKEKLKLIKMALKEWHGSHVRNIPGRIDNLKARLSVLDGRGEEEMLNDDEVAELRGITSDIHSLSRVNTSICWQQSRLLWLRE
;
A
#
# COMPACT_ATOMS: atom_id res chain seq x y z
N MET A 1 36.74 4.28 2.88
CA MET A 1 35.48 3.93 3.58
C MET A 1 34.47 3.54 2.53
N ALA A 2 34.02 2.29 2.54
CA ALA A 2 33.08 1.78 1.55
C ALA A 2 31.67 2.31 1.86
N GLN A 3 31.08 3.03 0.90
CA GLN A 3 29.71 3.51 0.98
C GLN A 3 28.77 2.34 0.67
N LEU A 4 27.80 2.06 1.54
CA LEU A 4 26.77 1.04 1.35
C LEU A 4 26.07 1.28 0.00
N ARG A 5 26.26 0.36 -0.96
CA ARG A 5 25.49 0.34 -2.21
C ARG A 5 24.03 0.02 -1.86
N GLY A 6 23.15 1.01 -2.02
CA GLY A 6 21.71 0.77 -1.98
C GLY A 6 21.28 -0.21 -3.07
N LEU A 7 20.19 -0.94 -2.83
CA LEU A 7 19.65 -2.04 -3.65
C LEU A 7 19.01 -1.61 -4.99
N SER A 8 19.38 -0.45 -5.54
CA SER A 8 18.65 0.17 -6.65
C SER A 8 19.60 0.72 -7.71
N ASP A 9 19.83 -0.08 -8.75
CA ASP A 9 20.55 0.20 -9.99
C ASP A 9 19.60 0.68 -11.11
N HIS A 10 18.48 1.32 -10.73
CA HIS A 10 17.48 1.82 -11.66
C HIS A 10 18.01 2.97 -12.54
N CYS A 11 18.18 2.68 -13.83
CA CYS A 11 18.28 3.67 -14.90
C CYS A 11 16.88 3.84 -15.52
N PRO A 12 16.18 4.97 -15.30
CA PRO A 12 14.83 5.15 -15.83
C PRO A 12 14.84 5.41 -17.34
N LEU A 13 13.92 4.75 -18.05
CA LEU A 13 13.59 5.05 -19.44
C LEU A 13 12.36 5.98 -19.47
N LEU A 14 12.52 7.12 -20.13
CA LEU A 14 11.51 8.17 -20.24
C LEU A 14 10.51 7.86 -21.37
N LEU A 15 9.26 7.57 -21.02
CA LEU A 15 8.15 7.39 -21.97
C LEU A 15 7.16 8.54 -21.80
N SER A 16 7.17 9.49 -22.73
CA SER A 16 6.17 10.55 -22.80
C SER A 16 4.95 10.09 -23.61
N VAL A 17 3.78 10.07 -22.97
CA VAL A 17 2.47 9.93 -23.64
C VAL A 17 1.80 11.30 -23.60
N ASP A 18 1.27 11.78 -24.72
CA ASP A 18 0.49 13.01 -24.77
C ASP A 18 -0.74 12.88 -23.84
N GLU A 19 -0.68 13.49 -22.66
CA GLU A 19 -1.78 13.51 -21.71
C GLU A 19 -2.84 14.52 -22.17
N GLU A 20 -3.87 14.07 -22.87
CA GLU A 20 -5.11 14.85 -23.01
C GLU A 20 -5.68 15.14 -21.61
N ASN A 21 -5.70 16.42 -21.24
CA ASN A 21 -6.14 16.88 -19.93
C ASN A 21 -7.67 16.97 -19.87
N TRP A 22 -8.33 15.85 -19.54
CA TRP A 22 -9.78 15.75 -19.35
C TRP A 22 -10.31 16.39 -18.05
N GLY A 23 -9.55 17.28 -17.41
CA GLY A 23 -9.90 17.94 -16.16
C GLY A 23 -9.51 17.14 -14.90
N PRO A 24 -9.84 17.64 -13.70
CA PRO A 24 -9.41 17.04 -12.44
C PRO A 24 -10.02 15.65 -12.27
N ARG A 25 -9.15 14.64 -12.05
CA ARG A 25 -9.61 13.25 -11.80
C ARG A 25 -10.64 13.23 -10.66
N PRO A 26 -11.89 12.81 -10.91
CA PRO A 26 -12.99 12.96 -9.96
C PRO A 26 -12.82 12.11 -8.68
N VAL A 27 -11.99 11.06 -8.73
CA VAL A 27 -11.64 10.23 -7.57
C VAL A 27 -10.14 9.93 -7.58
N ARG A 28 -9.44 10.31 -6.51
CA ARG A 28 -8.08 9.84 -6.23
C ARG A 28 -8.15 8.72 -5.20
N MET A 29 -8.28 7.51 -5.70
CA MET A 29 -8.15 6.29 -4.90
C MET A 29 -6.67 6.03 -4.63
N LEU A 30 -6.33 5.50 -3.44
CA LEU A 30 -4.97 5.00 -3.23
C LEU A 30 -4.79 3.74 -4.07
N LYS A 31 -3.75 3.71 -4.92
CA LYS A 31 -3.49 2.59 -5.83
C LYS A 31 -3.25 1.32 -5.05
N CYS A 32 -2.47 1.38 -3.97
CA CYS A 32 -2.14 0.23 -3.13
C CYS A 32 -3.33 -0.42 -2.42
N TRP A 33 -4.53 0.16 -2.43
CA TRP A 33 -5.68 -0.50 -1.79
C TRP A 33 -5.99 -1.86 -2.41
N HIS A 34 -5.75 -2.05 -3.71
CA HIS A 34 -5.95 -3.35 -4.35
C HIS A 34 -5.01 -4.45 -3.83
N ASP A 35 -3.85 -4.08 -3.28
CA ASP A 35 -2.85 -4.99 -2.73
C ASP A 35 -3.18 -5.44 -1.30
N ILE A 36 -4.13 -4.77 -0.65
CA ILE A 36 -4.49 -5.06 0.74
C ILE A 36 -5.54 -6.18 0.76
N PRO A 37 -5.28 -7.29 1.48
CA PRO A 37 -6.23 -8.38 1.63
C PRO A 37 -7.61 -7.90 2.08
N GLY A 38 -8.66 -8.41 1.43
CA GLY A 38 -10.05 -8.06 1.74
C GLY A 38 -10.60 -6.82 1.02
N PHE A 39 -9.76 -6.01 0.34
CA PHE A 39 -10.24 -4.82 -0.38
C PHE A 39 -11.35 -5.12 -1.39
N LYS A 40 -11.14 -6.11 -2.27
CA LYS A 40 -12.11 -6.46 -3.30
C LYS A 40 -13.45 -6.88 -2.70
N GLN A 41 -13.40 -7.71 -1.66
CA GLN A 41 -14.59 -8.20 -0.97
C GLN A 41 -15.35 -7.05 -0.30
N PHE A 42 -14.63 -6.17 0.42
CA PHE A 42 -15.18 -4.97 1.02
C PHE A 42 -15.92 -4.08 0.01
N VAL A 43 -15.32 -3.82 -1.16
CA VAL A 43 -15.94 -2.98 -2.20
C VAL A 43 -17.21 -3.65 -2.75
N ILE A 44 -17.17 -4.96 -3.02
CA ILE A 44 -18.34 -5.71 -3.53
C ILE A 44 -19.49 -5.66 -2.51
N ASP A 45 -19.19 -5.97 -1.25
CA ASP A 45 -20.21 -6.03 -0.20
C ASP A 45 -20.80 -4.65 0.07
N LYS A 46 -19.96 -3.62 0.12
CA LYS A 46 -20.43 -2.25 0.27
C LYS A 46 -21.27 -1.84 -0.93
N TRP A 47 -20.84 -2.09 -2.17
CA TRP A 47 -21.61 -1.77 -3.37
C TRP A 47 -23.01 -2.39 -3.37
N ARG A 48 -23.10 -3.66 -2.96
CA ARG A 48 -24.36 -4.42 -2.87
C ARG A 48 -25.27 -3.91 -1.75
N SER A 49 -24.70 -3.46 -0.62
CA SER A 49 -25.46 -2.89 0.49
C SER A 49 -26.11 -1.53 0.18
N LEU A 50 -25.59 -0.80 -0.82
CA LEU A 50 -26.07 0.54 -1.14
C LEU A 50 -27.35 0.47 -1.99
N GLN A 51 -28.47 0.81 -1.36
CA GLN A 51 -29.76 1.03 -2.02
C GLN A 51 -29.97 2.54 -2.18
N ILE A 52 -30.04 3.01 -3.43
CA ILE A 52 -30.22 4.42 -3.78
C ILE A 52 -31.20 4.46 -4.93
N ASP A 53 -32.25 5.26 -4.78
CA ASP A 53 -33.28 5.44 -5.78
C ASP A 53 -33.06 6.73 -6.59
N GLY A 54 -33.57 6.73 -7.83
CA GLY A 54 -33.50 7.87 -8.74
C GLY A 54 -33.07 7.46 -10.15
N TRP A 55 -32.79 8.46 -10.99
CA TRP A 55 -32.24 8.20 -12.32
C TRP A 55 -30.83 7.60 -12.22
N TRP A 56 -30.51 6.68 -13.14
CA TRP A 56 -29.23 5.96 -13.23
C TRP A 56 -27.99 6.82 -13.01
N GLY A 57 -27.92 8.02 -13.59
CA GLY A 57 -26.77 8.93 -13.41
C GLY A 57 -26.62 9.41 -11.95
N PHE A 58 -27.73 9.70 -11.28
CA PHE A 58 -27.75 10.07 -9.87
C PHE A 58 -27.37 8.89 -8.98
N VAL A 59 -27.95 7.71 -9.23
CA VAL A 59 -27.65 6.48 -8.49
C VAL A 59 -26.17 6.14 -8.57
N LEU A 60 -25.58 6.17 -9.76
CA LEU A 60 -24.15 5.91 -9.96
C LEU A 60 -23.28 6.92 -9.21
N LYS A 61 -23.58 8.22 -9.33
CA LYS A 61 -22.86 9.30 -8.66
C LYS A 61 -22.87 9.11 -7.13
N GLU A 62 -24.04 8.88 -6.54
CA GLU A 62 -24.14 8.73 -5.08
C GLU A 62 -23.51 7.42 -4.60
N LYS A 63 -23.61 6.30 -5.34
CA LYS A 63 -22.90 5.06 -5.00
C LYS A 63 -21.39 5.25 -4.96
N LEU A 64 -20.82 5.90 -5.99
CA LEU A 64 -19.38 6.18 -6.04
C LEU A 64 -18.94 7.08 -4.89
N LYS A 65 -19.74 8.08 -4.53
CA LYS A 65 -19.49 8.97 -3.38
C LYS A 65 -19.49 8.21 -2.06
N LEU A 66 -20.49 7.35 -1.82
CA LEU A 66 -20.59 6.55 -0.59
C LEU A 66 -19.46 5.54 -0.47
N ILE A 67 -19.07 4.88 -1.57
CA ILE A 67 -17.92 3.96 -1.59
C ILE A 67 -16.63 4.69 -1.31
N LYS A 68 -16.42 5.88 -1.89
CA LYS A 68 -15.26 6.71 -1.59
C LYS A 68 -15.17 7.04 -0.10
N MET A 69 -16.29 7.33 0.57
CA MET A 69 -16.30 7.57 2.02
C MET A 69 -16.00 6.29 2.81
N ALA A 70 -16.67 5.19 2.48
CA ALA A 70 -16.46 3.89 3.13
C ALA A 70 -15.00 3.42 3.00
N LEU A 71 -14.36 3.63 1.84
CA LEU A 71 -12.97 3.29 1.63
C LEU A 71 -12.00 4.16 2.44
N LYS A 72 -12.32 5.44 2.68
CA LYS A 72 -11.51 6.29 3.57
C LYS A 72 -11.52 5.76 5.01
N GLU A 73 -12.69 5.35 5.49
CA GLU A 73 -12.85 4.76 6.82
C GLU A 73 -12.16 3.39 6.92
N TRP A 74 -12.35 2.55 5.91
CA TRP A 74 -11.68 1.26 5.80
C TRP A 74 -10.15 1.41 5.79
N HIS A 75 -9.62 2.39 5.06
CA HIS A 75 -8.20 2.71 5.08
C HIS A 75 -7.72 3.11 6.48
N GLY A 76 -8.48 3.93 7.20
CA GLY A 76 -8.17 4.34 8.56
C GLY A 76 -8.10 3.19 9.57
N SER A 77 -8.86 2.10 9.35
CA SER A 77 -8.84 0.91 10.20
C SER A 77 -7.78 -0.12 9.79
N HIS A 78 -7.54 -0.31 8.49
CA HIS A 78 -6.67 -1.38 7.98
C HIS A 78 -5.21 -0.96 7.79
N VAL A 79 -4.98 0.34 7.65
CA VAL A 79 -3.69 0.89 7.19
C VAL A 79 -3.11 1.85 8.23
N ARG A 80 -3.67 1.85 9.44
CA ARG A 80 -3.15 2.64 10.55
C ARG A 80 -1.78 2.12 10.95
N ASN A 81 -0.84 3.04 11.13
CA ASN A 81 0.48 2.77 11.70
C ASN A 81 1.30 1.72 10.92
N ILE A 82 1.29 1.75 9.58
CA ILE A 82 2.24 0.93 8.81
C ILE A 82 3.69 1.17 9.27
N PRO A 83 4.17 2.42 9.45
CA PRO A 83 5.54 2.65 9.87
C PRO A 83 5.88 1.94 11.19
N GLY A 84 5.04 2.06 12.22
CA GLY A 84 5.27 1.39 13.49
C GLY A 84 5.18 -0.15 13.41
N ARG A 85 4.36 -0.70 12.50
CA ARG A 85 4.35 -2.15 12.22
C ARG A 85 5.66 -2.60 11.58
N ILE A 86 6.18 -1.84 10.62
CA ILE A 86 7.48 -2.11 10.00
C ILE A 86 8.58 -2.04 11.07
N ASP A 87 8.57 -1.03 11.94
CA ASP A 87 9.58 -0.87 12.98
C ASP A 87 9.53 -2.02 13.99
N ASN A 88 8.34 -2.48 14.37
CA ASN A 88 8.17 -3.65 15.24
C ASN A 88 8.72 -4.93 14.58
N LEU A 89 8.42 -5.15 13.30
CA LEU A 89 8.93 -6.29 12.54
C LEU A 89 10.46 -6.23 12.39
N LYS A 90 11.02 -5.03 12.14
CA LYS A 90 12.48 -4.83 12.10
C LYS A 90 13.14 -5.12 13.45
N ALA A 91 12.52 -4.69 14.56
CA ALA A 91 13.02 -5.00 15.88
C ALA A 91 13.00 -6.52 16.15
N ARG A 92 11.93 -7.21 15.75
CA ARG A 92 11.85 -8.69 15.86
C ARG A 92 12.89 -9.38 14.97
N LEU A 93 13.09 -8.88 13.75
CA LEU A 93 14.12 -9.36 12.83
C LEU A 93 15.51 -9.25 13.47
N SER A 94 15.86 -8.09 14.04
CA SER A 94 17.16 -7.90 14.71
C SER A 94 17.37 -8.84 15.89
N VAL A 95 16.31 -9.23 16.61
CA VAL A 95 16.40 -10.23 17.69
C VAL A 95 16.72 -11.61 17.13
N LEU A 96 16.08 -12.03 16.03
CA LEU A 96 16.35 -13.33 15.40
C LEU A 96 17.74 -13.35 14.75
N ASP A 97 18.16 -12.26 14.11
CA ASP A 97 19.50 -12.14 13.51
C ASP A 97 20.58 -12.27 14.59
N GLY A 98 20.45 -11.55 15.72
CA GLY A 98 21.42 -11.65 16.82
C GLY A 98 21.50 -13.05 17.44
N ARG A 99 20.36 -13.75 17.53
CA ARG A 99 20.35 -15.16 17.98
C ARG A 99 21.02 -16.09 16.99
N GLY A 100 20.84 -15.86 15.69
CA GLY A 100 21.49 -16.63 14.63
C GLY A 100 23.01 -16.43 14.53
N GLU A 101 23.53 -15.34 15.10
CA GLU A 101 24.98 -15.11 15.24
C GLU A 101 25.59 -15.92 16.41
N GLU A 102 24.83 -16.15 17.47
CA GLU A 102 25.27 -16.90 18.66
C GLU A 102 25.07 -18.43 18.49
N GLU A 103 23.94 -18.84 17.92
CA GLU A 103 23.52 -20.25 17.82
C GLU A 103 22.82 -20.55 16.48
N MET A 104 22.73 -21.83 16.14
CA MET A 104 21.97 -22.26 14.96
C MET A 104 20.47 -22.14 15.23
N LEU A 105 19.77 -21.38 14.41
CA LEU A 105 18.31 -21.23 14.48
C LEU A 105 17.61 -22.56 14.16
N ASN A 106 16.50 -22.82 14.84
CA ASN A 106 15.65 -23.97 14.54
C ASN A 106 14.76 -23.70 13.30
N ASP A 107 14.11 -24.75 12.81
CA ASP A 107 13.28 -24.66 11.59
C ASP A 107 12.12 -23.66 11.73
N ASP A 108 11.52 -23.54 12.91
CA ASP A 108 10.43 -22.60 13.20
C ASP A 108 10.91 -21.15 13.15
N GLU A 109 12.10 -20.86 13.67
CA GLU A 109 12.74 -19.55 13.67
C GLU A 109 13.16 -19.13 12.26
N VAL A 110 13.65 -20.08 11.46
CA VAL A 110 13.95 -19.85 10.05
C VAL A 110 12.67 -19.56 9.25
N ALA A 111 11.56 -20.24 9.56
CA ALA A 111 10.27 -19.96 8.97
C ALA A 111 9.73 -18.58 9.39
N GLU A 112 9.87 -18.23 10.67
CA GLU A 112 9.51 -16.91 11.20
C GLU A 112 10.28 -15.80 10.50
N LEU A 113 11.61 -15.96 10.34
CA LEU A 113 12.47 -15.03 9.61
C LEU A 113 11.93 -14.73 8.20
N ARG A 114 11.65 -15.79 7.43
CA ARG A 114 11.10 -15.65 6.07
C ARG A 114 9.76 -14.92 6.08
N GLY A 115 8.90 -15.22 7.06
CA GLY A 115 7.62 -14.54 7.26
C GLY A 115 7.79 -13.04 7.52
N ILE A 116 8.64 -12.69 8.50
CA ILE A 116 8.95 -11.30 8.87
C ILE A 116 9.52 -10.53 7.68
N THR A 117 10.48 -11.10 6.95
CA THR A 117 11.05 -10.46 5.77
C THR A 117 9.97 -10.20 4.71
N SER A 118 9.14 -11.18 4.40
CA SER A 118 8.00 -11.03 3.47
C SER A 118 7.04 -9.92 3.91
N ASP A 119 6.70 -9.88 5.20
CA ASP A 119 5.80 -8.89 5.76
C ASP A 119 6.39 -7.47 5.71
N ILE A 120 7.67 -7.31 6.05
CA ILE A 120 8.37 -6.02 5.91
C ILE A 120 8.34 -5.55 4.46
N HIS A 121 8.63 -6.43 3.49
CA HIS A 121 8.59 -6.06 2.08
C HIS A 121 7.18 -5.65 1.63
N SER A 122 6.16 -6.44 1.99
CA SER A 122 4.78 -6.15 1.61
C SER A 122 4.30 -4.82 2.19
N LEU A 123 4.52 -4.57 3.48
CA LEU A 123 4.16 -3.34 4.17
C LEU A 123 4.94 -2.12 3.65
N SER A 124 6.23 -2.29 3.35
CA SER A 124 7.06 -1.22 2.79
C SER A 124 6.55 -0.78 1.42
N ARG A 125 6.14 -1.71 0.54
CA ARG A 125 5.52 -1.37 -0.76
C ARG A 125 4.25 -0.54 -0.59
N VAL A 126 3.37 -0.95 0.33
CA VAL A 126 2.13 -0.22 0.62
C VAL A 126 2.44 1.16 1.17
N ASN A 127 3.36 1.27 2.14
CA ASN A 127 3.77 2.54 2.74
C ASN A 127 4.34 3.51 1.69
N THR A 128 5.28 3.04 0.86
CA THR A 128 5.87 3.83 -0.22
C THR A 128 4.82 4.30 -1.21
N SER A 129 3.88 3.44 -1.61
CA SER A 129 2.78 3.81 -2.51
C SER A 129 1.89 4.92 -1.93
N ILE A 130 1.56 4.82 -0.63
CA ILE A 130 0.78 5.85 0.08
C ILE A 130 1.55 7.16 0.13
N CYS A 131 2.80 7.13 0.60
CA CYS A 131 3.65 8.32 0.70
C CYS A 131 3.82 8.99 -0.67
N TRP A 132 4.05 8.21 -1.73
CA TRP A 132 4.19 8.72 -3.08
C TRP A 132 2.93 9.46 -3.54
N GLN A 133 1.75 8.84 -3.41
CA GLN A 133 0.49 9.50 -3.79
C GLN A 133 0.10 10.69 -2.90
N GLN A 134 0.42 10.66 -1.61
CA GLN A 134 0.07 11.71 -0.64
C GLN A 134 1.01 12.91 -0.67
N SER A 135 2.30 12.68 -0.95
CA SER A 135 3.32 13.73 -0.97
C SER A 135 3.01 14.85 -1.98
N ARG A 136 2.12 14.59 -2.95
CA ARG A 136 1.83 15.49 -4.09
C ARG A 136 3.12 15.93 -4.81
N LEU A 137 4.23 15.24 -4.57
CA LEU A 137 5.49 15.52 -5.22
C LEU A 137 5.30 15.12 -6.68
N LEU A 138 5.20 16.15 -7.52
CA LEU A 138 5.34 16.06 -8.97
C LEU A 138 6.79 15.73 -9.39
N TRP A 139 7.68 15.51 -8.42
CA TRP A 139 9.08 15.21 -8.64
C TRP A 139 9.29 13.72 -8.87
N LEU A 140 8.82 13.29 -10.02
CA LEU A 140 9.66 13.07 -11.20
C LEU A 140 8.67 13.15 -12.37
N ARG A 141 8.59 14.33 -13.01
CA ARG A 141 8.38 14.37 -14.46
C ARG A 141 9.63 13.71 -15.05
N GLU A 142 9.63 12.40 -15.03
CA GLU A 142 10.16 11.64 -16.15
C GLU A 142 8.94 11.41 -17.05
#